data_AF-A0A5S3P9F4-F1
#
_entry.id   AF-A0A5S3P9F4-F1
#
_cell.length_a   1.000
_cell.length_b   1.000
_cell.length_c   1.000
_cell.angle_alpha   90.00
_cell.angle_beta   90.00
_cell.angle_gamma   90.00
#
_symmetry.space_group_name_H-M   'P 1'
#
loop_
_entity.id
_entity.type
_entity.pdbx_description
1 polymer ?
#
loop_
_entity_poly.entity_id
_entity_poly.type
_entity_poly.pdbx_seq_one_letter_code
_entity_poly.pdbx_strand_id
1 'polypeptide(L)'
;MAKRHIRKFTGELTCENFERVADVIFEDDIVALDLLIDRALFEESVEGRPSASCYDNKIVVSRSTLMDGGVEININDAYSAQWGTYRVDGIFTVKPGGMFQGVSCVGLIPTDEAQVKLNPEVRIIDIRL
;
A
#
# COMPACT_ATOMS: atom_id res chain seq x y z
N MET A 1 -11.41 11.11 -23.83
CA MET A 1 -11.18 11.01 -22.37
C MET A 1 -10.31 9.77 -22.13
N ALA A 2 -9.24 9.89 -21.33
CA ALA A 2 -8.36 8.76 -21.04
C ALA A 2 -9.13 7.73 -20.18
N LYS A 3 -9.06 6.44 -20.52
CA LYS A 3 -9.64 5.38 -19.70
C LYS A 3 -8.96 5.38 -18.33
N ARG A 4 -9.74 5.55 -17.26
CA ARG A 4 -9.22 5.45 -15.89
C ARG A 4 -8.97 3.97 -15.60
N HIS A 5 -7.78 3.64 -15.12
CA HIS A 5 -7.46 2.28 -14.71
C HIS A 5 -7.18 2.25 -13.22
N ILE A 6 -7.53 1.15 -12.58
CA ILE A 6 -7.19 0.86 -11.19
C ILE A 6 -6.20 -0.29 -11.23
N ARG A 7 -5.02 -0.05 -10.66
CA ARG A 7 -3.98 -1.07 -10.55
C ARG A 7 -4.33 -1.95 -9.35
N LYS A 8 -4.52 -3.25 -9.61
CA LYS A 8 -4.74 -4.27 -8.58
C LYS A 8 -3.43 -5.00 -8.31
N PHE A 9 -2.83 -4.74 -7.16
CA PHE A 9 -1.65 -5.48 -6.74
C PHE A 9 -2.04 -6.79 -6.08
N THR A 10 -1.52 -7.91 -6.59
CA THR A 10 -1.81 -9.24 -6.09
C THR A 10 -0.53 -10.00 -5.79
N GLY A 11 -0.42 -10.57 -4.59
CA GLY A 11 0.71 -11.39 -4.18
C GLY A 11 1.29 -10.96 -2.84
N GLU A 12 2.58 -11.24 -2.65
CA GLU A 12 3.29 -10.92 -1.42
C GLU A 12 4.06 -9.60 -1.57
N LEU A 13 3.85 -8.69 -0.62
CA LEU A 13 4.63 -7.45 -0.54
C LEU A 13 5.93 -7.78 0.21
N THR A 14 7.07 -7.45 -0.39
CA THR A 14 8.41 -7.74 0.12
C THR A 14 9.28 -6.49 0.07
N CYS A 15 10.47 -6.54 0.69
CA CYS A 15 11.46 -5.47 0.57
C CYS A 15 11.86 -5.18 -0.89
N GLU A 16 11.82 -6.16 -1.79
CA GLU A 16 12.29 -6.02 -3.17
C GLU A 16 11.29 -5.29 -4.07
N ASN A 17 9.99 -5.42 -3.77
CA ASN A 17 8.92 -4.84 -4.59
C ASN A 17 8.25 -3.62 -3.95
N PHE A 18 8.54 -3.31 -2.69
CA PHE A 18 7.93 -2.21 -1.94
C PHE A 18 7.98 -0.86 -2.67
N GLU A 19 9.15 -0.42 -3.12
CA GLU A 19 9.30 0.89 -3.79
C GLU A 19 8.43 0.99 -5.04
N ARG A 20 8.45 -0.05 -5.88
CA ARG A 20 7.64 -0.10 -7.10
C ARG A 20 6.14 -0.03 -6.80
N VAL A 21 5.71 -0.61 -5.68
CA VAL A 21 4.32 -0.53 -5.23
C VAL A 21 4.01 0.86 -4.66
N ALA A 22 4.92 1.43 -3.87
CA ALA A 22 4.79 2.76 -3.31
C ALA A 22 4.69 3.83 -4.41
N ASP A 23 5.59 3.84 -5.39
CA ASP A 23 5.57 4.80 -6.51
C ASP A 23 4.19 4.87 -7.17
N VAL A 24 3.61 3.70 -7.45
CA VAL A 24 2.29 3.61 -8.05
C VAL A 24 1.20 4.14 -7.12
N ILE A 25 1.22 3.73 -5.84
CA ILE A 25 0.22 4.17 -4.87
C ILE A 25 0.25 5.70 -4.71
N PHE A 26 1.43 6.32 -4.74
CA PHE A 26 1.55 7.78 -4.63
C PHE A 26 1.09 8.51 -5.89
N GLU A 27 1.12 7.87 -7.06
CA GLU A 27 0.67 8.45 -8.34
C GLU A 27 -0.82 8.24 -8.64
N ASP A 28 -1.48 7.27 -7.99
CA ASP A 28 -2.86 6.90 -8.25
C ASP A 28 -3.84 7.38 -7.16
N ASP A 29 -4.98 7.93 -7.55
CA ASP A 29 -6.04 8.31 -6.60
C ASP A 29 -6.77 7.11 -5.97
N ILE A 30 -6.84 5.99 -6.70
CA ILE A 30 -7.58 4.78 -6.30
C ILE A 30 -6.77 3.55 -6.74
N VAL A 31 -6.52 2.65 -5.79
CA VAL A 31 -5.79 1.40 -6.00
C VAL A 31 -6.59 0.21 -5.48
N ALA A 32 -6.30 -0.99 -5.98
CA ALA A 32 -6.84 -2.23 -5.42
C ALA A 32 -5.70 -3.08 -4.88
N LEU A 33 -5.90 -3.68 -3.71
CA LEU A 33 -4.90 -4.50 -3.05
C LEU A 33 -5.47 -5.89 -2.79
N ASP A 34 -4.63 -6.90 -3.00
CA ASP A 34 -4.86 -8.30 -2.70
C ASP A 34 -3.50 -8.86 -2.24
N LEU A 35 -3.08 -8.38 -1.06
CA LEU A 35 -1.71 -8.48 -0.59
C LEU A 35 -1.59 -9.39 0.63
N LEU A 36 -0.51 -10.15 0.65
CA LEU A 36 0.03 -10.76 1.86
C LEU A 36 1.26 -9.95 2.29
N ILE A 37 1.34 -9.62 3.58
CA ILE A 37 2.45 -8.92 4.18
C ILE A 37 2.98 -9.81 5.31
N ASP A 38 4.04 -10.58 5.04
CA ASP A 38 4.75 -11.32 6.08
C ASP A 38 5.78 -10.39 6.73
N ARG A 39 5.62 -10.12 8.03
CA ARG A 39 6.55 -9.26 8.77
C ARG A 39 7.98 -9.78 8.73
N ALA A 40 8.19 -11.09 8.63
CA ALA A 40 9.52 -11.68 8.54
C ALA A 40 10.26 -11.26 7.25
N LEU A 41 9.53 -10.85 6.20
CA LEU A 41 10.14 -10.33 4.97
C LEU A 41 10.56 -8.85 5.07
N PHE A 42 10.24 -8.20 6.19
CA PHE A 42 10.55 -6.81 6.51
C PHE A 42 11.46 -6.72 7.74
N GLU A 43 12.54 -7.52 7.78
CA GLU A 43 13.48 -7.53 8.92
C GLU A 43 14.04 -6.12 9.21
N GLU A 44 13.69 -5.59 10.39
CA GLU A 44 13.97 -4.23 10.89
C GLU A 44 15.47 -3.94 11.18
N SER A 45 16.40 -4.80 10.78
CA SER A 45 17.79 -4.76 11.25
C SER A 45 18.77 -3.96 10.37
N VAL A 46 18.34 -3.49 9.20
CA VAL A 46 19.21 -2.78 8.24
C VAL A 46 18.63 -1.41 7.89
N GLU A 47 19.42 -0.36 8.13
CA GLU A 47 19.06 1.01 7.78
C GLU A 47 18.66 1.12 6.30
N GLY A 48 17.57 1.83 6.04
CA GLY A 48 17.06 2.03 4.69
C GLY A 48 16.33 0.83 4.09
N ARG A 49 16.06 -0.25 4.83
CA ARG A 49 15.10 -1.27 4.40
C ARG A 49 13.67 -0.90 4.79
N PRO A 50 12.67 -1.31 3.98
CA PRO A 50 11.28 -1.20 4.37
C PRO A 50 10.99 -2.02 5.65
N SER A 51 10.11 -1.51 6.49
CA SER A 51 9.59 -2.13 7.71
C SER A 51 8.07 -2.21 7.64
N ALA A 52 7.48 -3.27 8.20
CA ALA A 52 6.03 -3.42 8.32
C ALA A 52 5.61 -3.57 9.79
N SER A 53 4.76 -2.66 10.26
CA SER A 53 4.22 -2.65 11.62
C SER A 53 2.69 -2.59 11.61
N CYS A 54 2.08 -3.03 12.71
CA CYS A 54 0.64 -3.01 12.88
C CYS A 54 0.33 -2.40 14.24
N TYR A 55 -0.45 -1.33 14.26
CA TYR A 55 -0.92 -0.67 15.48
C TYR A 55 -2.23 0.06 15.21
N ASP A 56 -3.09 0.20 16.21
CA ASP A 56 -4.31 1.01 16.14
C ASP A 56 -5.17 0.78 14.87
N ASN A 57 -5.46 -0.49 14.56
CA ASN A 57 -6.24 -0.91 13.38
C ASN A 57 -5.71 -0.39 12.03
N LYS A 58 -4.39 -0.20 11.93
CA LYS A 58 -3.71 0.04 10.66
C LYS A 58 -2.43 -0.79 10.51
N ILE A 59 -2.10 -1.08 9.25
CA ILE A 59 -0.79 -1.55 8.85
C ILE A 59 0.00 -0.38 8.32
N VAL A 60 1.21 -0.20 8.81
CA VAL A 60 2.14 0.82 8.33
C VAL A 60 3.32 0.11 7.69
N VAL A 61 3.49 0.33 6.38
CA VAL A 61 4.65 -0.13 5.63
C VAL A 61 5.47 1.09 5.25
N SER A 62 6.70 1.16 5.73
CA SER A 62 7.52 2.37 5.63
C SER A 62 8.95 2.05 5.31
N ARG A 63 9.60 2.90 4.53
CA ARG A 63 11.06 2.92 4.41
C ARG A 63 11.53 4.34 4.68
N SER A 64 12.50 4.51 5.56
CA SER A 64 13.15 5.79 5.81
C SER A 64 14.66 5.61 5.78
N THR A 65 15.35 6.54 5.13
CA THR A 65 16.80 6.72 5.25
C THR A 65 17.06 8.07 5.91
N LEU A 66 18.06 8.14 6.80
CA LEU A 66 18.40 9.40 7.48
C LEU A 66 18.88 10.50 6.50
N MET A 67 19.27 10.14 5.28
CA MET A 67 19.88 11.06 4.29
C MET A 67 18.94 11.44 3.14
N ASP A 68 18.11 10.52 2.62
CA ASP A 68 17.36 10.71 1.37
C ASP A 68 15.84 10.81 1.58
N GLY A 69 15.38 10.86 2.84
CA GLY A 69 13.96 10.82 3.15
C GLY A 69 13.38 9.40 3.07
N GLY A 70 12.08 9.30 2.85
CA GLY A 70 11.39 8.01 2.87
C GLY A 70 9.96 8.03 2.36
N VAL A 71 9.33 6.86 2.36
CA VAL A 71 7.91 6.69 2.02
C VAL A 71 7.21 5.87 3.10
N GLU A 72 5.97 6.22 3.39
CA GLU A 72 5.11 5.53 4.35
C GLU A 72 3.71 5.33 3.76
N ILE A 73 3.23 4.09 3.79
CA ILE A 73 1.89 3.68 3.38
C ILE A 73 1.14 3.21 4.63
N ASN A 74 0.09 3.93 4.97
CA ASN A 74 -0.81 3.59 6.08
C ASN A 74 -2.08 2.93 5.53
N ILE A 75 -2.30 1.65 5.79
CA ILE A 75 -3.47 0.89 5.37
C ILE A 75 -4.44 0.79 6.54
N ASN A 76 -5.56 1.52 6.46
CA ASN A 76 -6.52 1.62 7.56
C ASN A 76 -7.67 0.62 7.40
N ASP A 77 -8.09 -0.01 8.50
CA ASP A 77 -9.40 -0.69 8.66
C ASP A 77 -9.75 -1.77 7.61
N ALA A 78 -8.77 -2.38 6.94
CA ALA A 78 -9.01 -3.47 5.97
C ALA A 78 -7.87 -4.47 5.93
N TYR A 79 -7.61 -5.12 7.07
CA TYR A 79 -6.68 -6.24 7.13
C TYR A 79 -7.13 -7.33 8.10
N SER A 80 -6.62 -8.54 7.86
CA SER A 80 -6.77 -9.70 8.74
C SER A 80 -5.39 -10.21 9.14
N ALA A 81 -5.13 -10.29 10.43
CA ALA A 81 -3.90 -10.88 10.95
C ALA A 81 -4.02 -12.41 11.00
N GLN A 82 -3.07 -13.13 10.38
CA GLN A 82 -3.05 -14.59 10.31
C GLN A 82 -1.63 -15.11 10.50
N TRP A 83 -1.35 -15.77 11.63
CA TRP A 83 -0.08 -16.48 11.90
C TRP A 83 1.21 -15.68 11.59
N GLY A 84 1.26 -14.40 11.95
CA GLY A 84 2.43 -13.53 11.71
C GLY A 84 2.42 -12.80 10.36
N THR A 85 1.44 -13.10 9.51
CA THR A 85 1.17 -12.38 8.26
C THR A 85 -0.04 -11.47 8.40
N TYR A 86 -0.10 -10.44 7.55
CA TYR A 86 -1.29 -9.63 7.37
C TYR A 86 -1.83 -9.78 5.95
N ARG A 87 -3.13 -10.06 5.87
CA ARG A 87 -3.86 -10.11 4.60
C ARG A 87 -4.60 -8.80 4.42
N VAL A 88 -4.32 -8.08 3.33
CA VAL A 88 -5.01 -6.85 2.92
C VAL A 88 -5.75 -7.15 1.62
N ASP A 89 -7.05 -6.87 1.59
CA ASP A 89 -7.88 -7.12 0.42
C ASP A 89 -8.94 -6.02 0.28
N GLY A 90 -9.08 -5.46 -0.92
CA GLY A 90 -10.12 -4.49 -1.24
C GLY A 90 -9.67 -3.39 -2.19
N ILE A 91 -10.54 -2.39 -2.34
CA ILE A 91 -10.29 -1.17 -3.12
C ILE A 91 -10.14 0.02 -2.18
N PHE A 92 -9.15 0.86 -2.44
CA PHE A 92 -8.73 1.93 -1.54
C PHE A 92 -8.64 3.25 -2.27
N THR A 93 -9.10 4.31 -1.62
CA THR A 93 -8.80 5.69 -2.02
C THR A 93 -7.50 6.12 -1.35
N VAL A 94 -6.59 6.70 -2.13
CA VAL A 94 -5.33 7.26 -1.64
C VAL A 94 -5.59 8.65 -1.08
N LYS A 95 -5.16 8.89 0.16
CA LYS A 95 -5.23 10.18 0.85
C LYS A 95 -3.82 10.69 1.15
N PRO A 96 -3.47 11.93 0.80
CA PRO A 96 -2.17 12.49 1.15
C PRO A 96 -2.06 12.62 2.68
N GLY A 97 -1.02 12.03 3.26
CA GLY A 97 -0.69 12.10 4.68
C GLY A 97 0.29 13.22 5.04
N GLY A 98 0.89 13.87 4.03
CA GLY A 98 1.87 14.94 4.21
C GLY A 98 3.31 14.42 4.23
N MET A 99 4.22 15.24 4.77
CA MET A 99 5.63 14.90 4.90
C MET A 99 6.11 15.18 6.33
N PHE A 100 6.79 14.23 6.95
CA PHE A 100 7.43 14.41 8.25
C PHE A 100 8.88 13.93 8.20
N GLN A 101 9.84 14.74 8.64
CA GLN A 101 11.26 14.37 8.68
C GLN A 101 11.81 13.80 7.35
N GLY A 102 11.30 14.28 6.21
CA GLY A 102 11.68 13.78 4.87
C GLY A 102 10.95 12.51 4.43
N VAL A 103 10.06 11.95 5.24
CA VAL A 103 9.20 10.81 4.89
C VAL A 103 7.89 11.31 4.31
N SER A 104 7.60 10.96 3.05
CA SER A 104 6.33 11.22 2.38
C SER A 104 5.32 10.15 2.75
N CYS A 105 4.09 10.56 3.05
CA CYS A 105 3.11 9.66 3.64
C CYS A 105 1.80 9.66 2.86
N VAL A 106 1.20 8.49 2.72
CA VAL A 106 -0.16 8.31 2.21
C VAL A 106 -0.96 7.39 3.12
N GLY A 107 -2.27 7.66 3.19
CA GLY A 107 -3.26 6.80 3.82
C GLY A 107 -4.13 6.13 2.77
N LEU A 108 -4.35 4.83 2.93
CA LEU A 108 -5.30 4.06 2.15
C LEU A 108 -6.57 3.90 2.98
N ILE A 109 -7.69 4.38 2.43
CA ILE A 109 -9.01 4.27 3.06
C ILE A 109 -9.86 3.33 2.23
N PRO A 110 -10.45 2.28 2.85
CA PRO A 110 -11.35 1.36 2.14
C PRO A 110 -12.47 2.11 1.44
N THR A 111 -12.75 1.71 0.21
CA THR A 111 -13.76 2.29 -0.67
C THR A 111 -14.76 1.21 -1.08
N ASP A 112 -16.02 1.59 -1.24
CA ASP A 112 -17.08 0.67 -1.69
C ASP A 112 -16.77 0.12 -3.09
N GLU A 113 -16.46 -1.17 -3.16
CA GLU A 113 -16.10 -1.83 -4.42
C GLU A 113 -17.21 -1.84 -5.45
N ALA A 114 -18.48 -1.85 -5.02
CA ALA A 114 -19.62 -1.86 -5.93
C ALA A 114 -19.66 -0.56 -6.73
N GLN A 115 -19.38 0.58 -6.08
CA GLN A 115 -19.36 1.89 -6.74
C GLN A 115 -18.25 1.98 -7.78
N VAL A 116 -17.10 1.40 -7.51
CA VAL A 116 -15.97 1.38 -8.44
C VAL A 116 -16.26 0.53 -9.68
N LYS A 117 -16.80 -0.68 -9.50
CA LYS A 117 -17.10 -1.62 -10.60
C LYS A 117 -18.26 -1.14 -11.49
N LEU A 118 -19.15 -0.28 -10.98
CA LEU A 118 -20.28 0.27 -11.75
C LEU A 118 -19.89 1.35 -12.75
N ASN A 119 -18.71 1.97 -12.62
CA ASN A 119 -18.25 2.98 -13.58
C ASN A 119 -17.70 2.29 -14.85
N PRO A 120 -18.37 2.42 -16.02
CA PRO A 120 -17.98 1.72 -17.24
C PRO A 120 -16.65 2.22 -17.84
N GLU A 121 -16.15 3.38 -17.40
CA GLU A 121 -14.86 3.92 -17.84
C GLU A 121 -13.67 3.36 -17.06
N VAL A 122 -13.93 2.67 -15.94
CA VAL A 122 -12.91 2.12 -15.05
C VAL A 122 -12.55 0.69 -15.49
N ARG A 123 -11.25 0.44 -15.64
CA ARG A 123 -10.71 -0.92 -15.86
C ARG A 123 -9.77 -1.32 -14.74
N ILE A 124 -9.93 -2.53 -14.22
CA ILE A 124 -8.98 -3.10 -13.27
C ILE A 124 -7.86 -3.78 -14.05
N ILE A 125 -6.61 -3.47 -13.71
CA ILE A 125 -5.41 -4.07 -14.30
C ILE A 125 -4.68 -4.82 -13.19
N ASP A 126 -4.58 -6.14 -13.31
CA ASP A 126 -3.86 -6.97 -12.35
C ASP A 126 -2.34 -6.82 -12.53
N ILE A 127 -1.67 -6.52 -11.42
CA ILE A 127 -0.21 -6.45 -11.28
C ILE A 127 0.20 -7.53 -10.27
N ARG A 128 0.96 -8.52 -10.73
CA ARG A 128 1.54 -9.55 -9.85
C ARG A 128 2.84 -9.05 -9.25
N LEU A 129 2.95 -9.21 -7.93
CA LEU A 129 4.10 -8.79 -7.15
C LEU A 129 5.27 -9.77 -7.20
#